data_AF-M1ZG24-F1
#
_entry.id   AF-M1ZG24-F1
#
_cell.length_a   1.000
_cell.length_b   1.000
_cell.length_c   1.000
_cell.angle_alpha   90.00
_cell.angle_beta   90.00
_cell.angle_gamma   90.00
#
_symmetry.space_group_name_H-M   'P 1'
#
loop_
_entity.id
_entity.type
_entity.pdbx_description
1 polymer ?
#
loop_
_entity_poly.entity_id
_entity_poly.type
_entity_poly.pdbx_seq_one_letter_code
_entity_poly.pdbx_strand_id
1 'polypeptide(L)'
;MKDRNAKKALEESISRIVSVSITHELLSESGIVDVDIKILIERIADNGKDYLLEPNKNIDIKVLGNTFVVDSQYATSIALIANELIQNSIDDGFKTKIMDI
;
A
#
# COMPACT_ATOMS: atom_id res chain seq x y z
N MET A 1 -10.01 -25.45 -2.46
CA MET A 1 -10.75 -24.17 -2.61
C MET A 1 -10.78 -23.35 -1.31
N LYS A 2 -10.80 -23.97 -0.12
CA LYS A 2 -10.72 -23.26 1.19
C LYS A 2 -9.42 -22.46 1.41
N ASP A 3 -8.26 -22.98 0.97
CA ASP A 3 -6.96 -22.32 1.21
C ASP A 3 -6.79 -20.96 0.55
N ARG A 4 -7.26 -20.80 -0.69
CA ARG A 4 -7.09 -19.52 -1.42
C ARG A 4 -7.89 -18.38 -0.79
N ASN A 5 -9.08 -18.68 -0.25
CA ASN A 5 -9.88 -17.67 0.44
C ASN A 5 -9.30 -17.33 1.82
N ALA A 6 -8.74 -18.31 2.53
CA ALA A 6 -8.08 -18.07 3.81
C ALA A 6 -6.81 -17.24 3.64
N LYS A 7 -5.99 -17.55 2.63
CA LYS A 7 -4.81 -16.77 2.27
C LYS A 7 -5.17 -15.33 1.89
N LYS A 8 -6.18 -15.16 1.01
CA LYS A 8 -6.65 -13.84 0.61
C LYS A 8 -7.18 -13.01 1.78
N ALA A 9 -7.99 -13.61 2.66
CA ALA A 9 -8.51 -12.92 3.85
C ALA A 9 -7.39 -12.53 4.83
N LEU A 10 -6.31 -13.32 4.90
CA LEU A 10 -5.13 -13.00 5.69
C LEU A 10 -4.35 -11.84 5.08
N GLU A 11 -4.12 -11.86 3.76
CA GLU A 11 -3.47 -10.76 3.02
C GLU A 11 -4.25 -9.45 3.17
N GLU A 12 -5.58 -9.49 3.02
CA GLU A 12 -6.48 -8.35 3.26
C GLU A 12 -6.40 -7.83 4.72
N SER A 13 -6.27 -8.75 5.69
CA SER A 13 -6.13 -8.38 7.10
C SER A 13 -4.78 -7.71 7.39
N ILE A 14 -3.70 -8.20 6.79
CA ILE A 14 -2.36 -7.63 6.89
C ILE A 14 -2.33 -6.24 6.23
N SER A 15 -2.88 -6.13 5.01
CA SER A 15 -3.04 -4.87 4.26
C SER A 15 -3.73 -3.81 5.12
N ARG A 16 -4.84 -4.17 5.78
CA ARG A 16 -5.61 -3.27 6.64
C ARG A 16 -4.84 -2.88 7.91
N ILE A 17 -4.17 -3.83 8.57
CA ILE A 17 -3.38 -3.56 9.77
C ILE A 17 -2.26 -2.57 9.45
N VAL A 18 -1.52 -2.78 8.34
CA VAL A 18 -0.43 -1.90 7.92
C VAL A 18 -0.93 -0.47 7.64
N SER A 19 -2.03 -0.32 6.90
CA SER A 19 -2.62 1.01 6.66
C SER A 19 -3.04 1.72 7.95
N VAL A 20 -3.67 0.99 8.89
CA VAL A 20 -4.11 1.56 10.17
C VAL A 20 -2.92 1.95 11.04
N SER A 21 -1.87 1.13 11.07
CA SER A 21 -0.65 1.41 11.85
C SER A 21 0.10 2.63 11.32
N ILE A 22 0.25 2.77 10.01
CA ILE A 22 0.88 3.95 9.40
C ILE A 22 0.07 5.22 9.69
N THR A 23 -1.26 5.12 9.59
CA THR A 23 -2.15 6.25 9.90
C THR A 23 -2.04 6.63 11.38
N HIS A 24 -2.02 5.65 12.29
CA HIS A 24 -1.84 5.88 13.73
C HIS A 24 -0.48 6.51 14.06
N GLU A 25 0.61 6.05 13.44
CA GLU A 25 1.95 6.63 13.60
C GLU A 25 1.96 8.10 13.17
N LEU A 26 1.46 8.41 11.98
CA LEU A 26 1.40 9.78 11.46
C LEU A 26 0.52 10.72 12.33
N LEU A 27 -0.59 10.22 12.85
CA LEU A 27 -1.48 10.97 13.74
C LEU A 27 -0.89 11.15 15.15
N SER A 28 -0.20 10.13 15.66
CA SER A 28 0.39 10.13 17.00
C SER A 28 1.67 10.96 17.10
N GLU A 29 2.44 11.08 16.02
CA GLU A 29 3.67 11.89 16.00
C GLU A 29 3.40 13.40 15.93
N SER A 30 2.24 13.80 15.43
CA SER A 30 2.00 15.19 15.04
C SER A 30 1.06 15.95 15.97
N GLY A 31 0.08 15.29 16.62
CA GLY A 31 -1.04 16.01 17.24
C GLY A 31 -1.82 16.87 16.22
N ILE A 32 -1.56 16.67 14.92
CA ILE A 32 -2.13 17.41 13.80
C ILE A 32 -3.25 16.56 13.22
N VAL A 33 -4.41 17.19 13.06
CA VAL A 33 -5.66 16.59 12.54
C VAL A 33 -5.52 16.20 11.06
N ASP A 34 -4.52 16.77 10.39
CA ASP A 34 -4.31 16.69 8.95
C ASP A 34 -3.04 15.89 8.57
N VAL A 35 -3.17 15.03 7.58
CA VAL A 35 -2.14 14.14 7.06
C VAL A 35 -1.69 14.61 5.68
N ASP A 36 -0.38 14.72 5.48
CA ASP A 36 0.22 14.94 4.17
C ASP A 36 0.05 13.68 3.30
N ILE A 37 -0.75 13.80 2.24
CA ILE A 37 -1.09 12.68 1.37
C ILE A 37 0.10 12.19 0.55
N LYS A 38 1.02 13.08 0.18
CA LYS A 38 2.19 12.66 -0.59
C LYS A 38 3.10 11.79 0.26
N ILE A 39 3.37 12.22 1.49
CA ILE A 39 4.18 11.45 2.45
C ILE A 39 3.51 10.11 2.76
N LEU A 40 2.18 10.11 2.95
CA LEU A 40 1.42 8.88 3.18
C LEU A 40 1.57 7.88 2.03
N ILE A 41 1.38 8.32 0.79
CA ILE A 41 1.47 7.45 -0.39
C ILE A 41 2.91 6.98 -0.61
N GLU A 42 3.91 7.84 -0.38
CA GLU A 42 5.34 7.47 -0.44
C GLU A 42 5.66 6.36 0.56
N ARG A 43 5.22 6.48 1.82
CA ARG A 43 5.41 5.43 2.84
C ARG A 43 4.73 4.11 2.46
N ILE A 44 3.54 4.16 1.86
CA ILE A 44 2.84 2.95 1.40
C ILE A 44 3.57 2.31 0.22
N ALA A 45 4.07 3.12 -0.71
CA ALA A 45 4.84 2.65 -1.86
C ALA A 45 6.16 1.98 -1.43
N ASP A 46 6.87 2.56 -0.47
CA ASP A 46 8.11 1.99 0.06
C ASP A 46 7.85 0.68 0.81
N ASN A 47 6.79 0.60 1.64
CA ASN A 47 6.36 -0.67 2.23
C ASN A 47 6.01 -1.71 1.15
N GLY A 48 5.34 -1.30 0.07
CA GLY A 48 5.06 -2.18 -1.06
C GLY A 48 6.33 -2.75 -1.69
N LYS A 49 7.40 -1.96 -1.79
CA LYS A 49 8.70 -2.45 -2.27
C LYS A 49 9.31 -3.48 -1.32
N ASP A 50 9.31 -3.19 -0.03
CA ASP A 50 9.98 -4.03 0.97
C ASP A 50 9.30 -5.37 1.19
N TYR A 51 7.97 -5.42 1.12
CA TYR A 51 7.19 -6.60 1.54
C TYR A 51 6.51 -7.35 0.39
N LEU A 52 6.21 -6.69 -0.74
CA LEU A 52 5.46 -7.32 -1.84
C LEU A 52 6.37 -7.70 -3.03
N LEU A 53 7.55 -7.09 -3.16
CA LEU A 53 8.46 -7.43 -4.25
C LEU A 53 9.27 -8.68 -3.94
N GLU A 54 9.06 -9.72 -4.74
CA GLU A 54 9.97 -10.86 -4.79
C GLU A 54 11.36 -10.40 -5.27
N PRO A 55 12.47 -11.00 -4.77
CA PRO A 55 13.84 -10.58 -5.11
C PRO A 55 14.16 -10.52 -6.61
N ASN A 56 13.39 -11.25 -7.43
CA ASN A 56 13.59 -11.36 -8.88
C ASN A 56 12.67 -10.41 -9.69
N LYS A 57 11.77 -9.64 -9.05
CA LYS A 57 10.94 -8.63 -9.71
C LYS A 57 11.62 -7.26 -9.60
N ASN A 58 12.05 -6.73 -10.74
CA ASN A 58 12.62 -5.38 -10.81
C ASN A 58 11.52 -4.35 -11.10
N ILE A 59 10.86 -3.87 -10.05
CA ILE A 59 9.76 -2.88 -10.13
C ILE A 59 10.20 -1.60 -9.44
N ASP A 60 10.19 -0.49 -10.18
CA ASP A 60 10.44 0.85 -9.65
C ASP A 60 9.11 1.58 -9.41
N ILE A 61 8.88 2.04 -8.17
CA ILE A 61 7.68 2.78 -7.79
C ILE A 61 8.07 4.21 -7.47
N LYS A 62 7.43 5.16 -8.18
CA LYS A 62 7.63 6.60 -8.03
C LYS A 62 6.32 7.28 -7.70
N VAL A 63 6.33 8.11 -6.66
CA VAL A 63 5.21 8.98 -6.31
C VAL A 63 5.49 10.37 -6.86
N LEU A 64 4.60 10.88 -7.71
CA LEU A 64 4.74 12.17 -8.38
C LEU A 64 3.56 13.08 -8.03
N GLY A 65 3.81 14.39 -7.96
CA GLY A 65 2.80 15.40 -7.69
C GLY A 65 3.12 16.32 -6.51
N ASN A 66 2.24 17.31 -6.32
CA ASN A 66 2.27 18.23 -5.20
C ASN A 66 1.75 17.56 -3.92
N THR A 67 2.23 18.02 -2.77
CA THR A 67 1.66 17.66 -1.48
C THR A 67 0.38 18.47 -1.20
N PHE A 68 -0.56 17.85 -0.52
CA PHE A 68 -1.70 18.49 0.13
C PHE A 68 -2.04 17.72 1.40
N VAL A 69 -2.69 18.41 2.33
CA VAL A 69 -3.10 17.85 3.63
C VAL A 69 -4.60 17.59 3.65
N VAL A 70 -5.01 16.50 4.29
CA VAL A 70 -6.44 16.15 4.50
C VAL A 70 -6.66 15.66 5.91
N ASP A 71 -7.89 15.72 6.42
CA ASP A 71 -8.20 15.15 7.73
C ASP A 71 -7.95 13.62 7.78
N SER A 72 -7.83 13.11 9.00
CA SER A 72 -7.55 11.70 9.29
C SER A 72 -8.55 10.71 8.67
N GLN A 73 -9.80 11.11 8.46
CA GLN A 73 -10.83 10.24 7.88
C GLN A 73 -10.57 10.04 6.38
N TYR A 74 -10.27 11.10 5.65
CA TYR A 74 -9.88 11.01 4.25
C TYR A 74 -8.52 10.34 4.08
N ALA A 75 -7.56 10.62 4.98
CA ALA A 75 -6.24 10.02 4.96
C ALA A 75 -6.30 8.48 5.04
N THR A 76 -7.09 7.95 5.99
CA THR A 76 -7.29 6.50 6.13
C THR A 76 -7.85 5.87 4.86
N SER A 77 -8.85 6.51 4.27
CA SER A 77 -9.50 6.02 3.05
C SER A 77 -8.53 6.03 1.86
N ILE A 78 -7.76 7.11 1.71
CA ILE A 78 -6.74 7.25 0.67
C ILE A 78 -5.62 6.23 0.86
N ALA A 79 -5.19 5.97 2.10
CA ALA A 79 -4.17 4.97 2.42
C ALA A 79 -4.59 3.58 1.92
N LEU A 80 -5.82 3.18 2.23
CA LEU A 80 -6.35 1.88 1.80
C LEU A 80 -6.42 1.79 0.28
N ILE A 81 -6.94 2.82 -0.39
CA ILE A 81 -7.03 2.84 -1.86
C ILE A 81 -5.64 2.74 -2.49
N ALA A 82 -4.68 3.54 -2.03
CA ALA A 82 -3.32 3.51 -2.56
C ALA A 82 -2.66 2.14 -2.36
N ASN A 83 -2.82 1.55 -1.17
CA ASN A 83 -2.24 0.25 -0.84
C ASN A 83 -2.80 -0.87 -1.73
N GLU A 84 -4.12 -0.93 -1.92
CA GLU A 84 -4.76 -1.92 -2.79
C GLU A 84 -4.36 -1.73 -4.26
N LEU A 85 -4.24 -0.48 -4.74
CA LEU A 85 -3.78 -0.23 -6.11
C LEU A 85 -2.33 -0.67 -6.33
N ILE A 86 -1.45 -0.43 -5.34
CA ILE A 86 -0.04 -0.85 -5.38
C ILE A 86 0.05 -2.38 -5.34
N GLN A 87 -0.66 -3.04 -4.42
CA GLN A 87 -0.73 -4.50 -4.35
C GLN A 87 -1.22 -5.12 -5.65
N ASN A 88 -2.37 -4.64 -6.17
CA ASN A 88 -2.92 -5.12 -7.43
C ASN A 88 -1.94 -4.96 -8.59
N SER A 89 -1.17 -3.86 -8.61
CA SER A 89 -0.15 -3.63 -9.64
C SER A 89 1.01 -4.63 -9.53
N ILE A 90 1.53 -4.85 -8.32
CA ILE A 90 2.68 -5.75 -8.08
C ILE A 90 2.30 -7.22 -8.28
N ASP A 91 1.15 -7.62 -7.74
CA ASP A 91 0.69 -9.00 -7.74
C ASP A 91 0.25 -9.42 -9.13
N ASP A 92 -0.69 -8.69 -9.74
CA ASP A 92 -1.35 -9.06 -10.99
C ASP A 92 -0.87 -8.25 -12.20
N GLY A 93 -0.57 -6.96 -12.03
CA GLY A 93 -0.19 -6.05 -13.11
C GLY A 93 1.19 -6.35 -13.73
N PHE A 94 2.13 -6.85 -12.92
CA PHE A 94 3.50 -7.21 -13.34
C PHE A 94 3.77 -8.73 -13.34
N LYS A 95 2.75 -9.59 -13.47
CA LYS A 95 2.97 -11.01 -13.71
C LYS A 95 3.66 -11.18 -15.07
N THR A 96 4.94 -11.55 -15.07
CA THR A 96 5.62 -12.08 -16.25
C THR A 96 4.80 -13.25 -16.77
N LYS A 97 4.10 -13.08 -17.91
CA LYS A 97 3.61 -14.22 -18.68
C LYS A 97 4.87 -14.94 -19.18
N ILE A 98 5.31 -15.97 -18.46
CA ILE A 98 6.12 -17.00 -19.08
C ILE A 98 5.18 -17.66 -20.08
N MET A 99 5.30 -17.27 -21.35
CA MET A 99 4.77 -18.09 -22.43
C MET A 99 5.64 -19.34 -22.43
N ASP A 100 5.12 -20.42 -21.84
CA ASP A 100 5.66 -21.75 -22.05
C ASP A 100 5.55 -22.03 -23.56
N ILE A 101 6.70 -21.99 -24.25
CA ILE A 101 6.88 -22.45 -25.64
C ILE A 101 7.37 -23.90 -25.58
#